data_AF-A0A1V4I3S7-F1
#
_entry.id   AF-A0A1V4I3S7-F1
#
_cell.length_a   1.000
_cell.length_b   1.000
_cell.length_c   1.000
_cell.angle_alpha   90.00
_cell.angle_beta   90.00
_cell.angle_gamma   90.00
#
_symmetry.space_group_name_H-M   'P 1'
#
loop_
_entity.id
_entity.type
_entity.pdbx_description
1 polymer ?
#
loop_
_entity_poly.entity_id
_entity_poly.type
_entity_poly.pdbx_seq_one_letter_code
_entity_poly.pdbx_strand_id
1 'polypeptide(L)'
;MESKAYERDFLSKQQNHCDMTFKNIPELYLDDCKIRTRSTTLSNKKDLINHKMLPYFKHINTNEITPNHIRKWQNSLKKENYSDTYLKSIHNQIAAIFNFAIKYYNLNVNPALRAGAKVTMAFKILFGTGIRRGELLTLTFNDINLDNNTININKTYTKWMELIL
;
A
#
# COMPACT_ATOMS: atom_id res chain seq x y z
N MET A 1 -29.22 19.35 -9.38
CA MET A 1 -29.06 18.00 -8.79
C MET A 1 -27.81 17.88 -7.90
N GLU A 2 -26.85 18.82 -7.90
CA GLU A 2 -25.60 18.74 -7.11
C GLU A 2 -25.72 19.08 -5.61
N SER A 3 -26.67 19.93 -5.20
CA SER A 3 -26.79 20.39 -3.79
C SER A 3 -27.13 19.26 -2.80
N LYS A 4 -27.99 18.29 -3.19
CA LYS A 4 -28.37 17.16 -2.31
C LYS A 4 -27.26 16.11 -2.17
N ALA A 5 -26.39 15.98 -3.17
CA ALA A 5 -25.26 15.04 -3.11
C ALA A 5 -24.16 15.57 -2.19
N TYR A 6 -23.87 16.88 -2.29
CA TYR A 6 -22.90 17.54 -1.42
C TYR A 6 -23.33 17.57 0.05
N GLU A 7 -24.59 17.86 0.34
CA GLU A 7 -25.13 17.79 1.71
C GLU A 7 -25.05 16.38 2.29
N ARG A 8 -25.38 15.36 1.48
CA ARG A 8 -25.30 13.96 1.91
C ARG A 8 -23.85 13.52 2.16
N ASP A 9 -22.93 13.93 1.29
CA ASP A 9 -21.49 13.70 1.46
C ASP A 9 -20.94 14.43 2.71
N PHE A 10 -21.39 15.65 2.98
CA PHE A 10 -20.99 16.43 4.17
C PHE A 10 -21.51 15.82 5.48
N LEU A 11 -22.77 15.37 5.51
CA LEU A 11 -23.36 14.69 6.65
C LEU A 11 -22.72 13.31 6.89
N SER A 12 -22.40 12.56 5.82
CA SER A 12 -21.68 11.28 5.93
C SER A 12 -20.24 11.42 6.42
N LYS A 13 -19.61 12.59 6.28
CA LYS A 13 -18.27 12.87 6.84
C LYS A 13 -18.30 13.06 8.35
N GLN A 14 -19.46 13.44 8.93
CA GLN A 14 -19.62 13.65 10.38
C GLN A 14 -20.01 12.38 11.13
N GLN A 15 -20.62 11.40 10.45
CA GLN A 15 -20.87 10.09 11.01
C GLN A 15 -19.65 9.21 10.72
N ASN A 16 -19.02 8.61 11.75
CA ASN A 16 -17.85 7.73 11.61
C ASN A 16 -18.22 6.36 10.98
N HIS A 17 -19.01 6.39 9.90
CA HIS A 17 -19.53 5.23 9.20
C HIS A 17 -19.00 5.17 7.76
N CYS A 18 -18.77 3.95 7.29
CA CYS A 18 -18.14 3.65 6.00
C CYS A 18 -19.10 3.76 4.80
N ASP A 19 -20.30 4.31 4.98
CA ASP A 19 -21.36 4.37 3.96
C ASP A 19 -21.10 5.43 2.86
N MET A 20 -19.89 5.96 2.81
CA MET A 20 -19.45 6.91 1.80
C MET A 20 -18.76 6.23 0.62
N THR A 21 -18.83 6.89 -0.54
CA THR A 21 -18.11 6.46 -1.74
C THR A 21 -16.60 6.44 -1.49
N PHE A 22 -15.92 5.49 -2.15
CA PHE A 22 -14.46 5.36 -2.01
C PHE A 22 -13.71 6.60 -2.48
N LYS A 23 -14.31 7.53 -3.23
CA LYS A 23 -13.67 8.80 -3.56
C LYS A 23 -13.30 9.62 -2.31
N ASN A 24 -14.15 9.61 -1.28
CA ASN A 24 -14.02 10.48 -0.12
C ASN A 24 -12.94 9.97 0.87
N ILE A 25 -12.76 8.65 0.98
CA ILE A 25 -11.84 8.04 1.94
C ILE A 25 -10.35 8.39 1.68
N PRO A 26 -9.81 8.29 0.45
CA PRO A 26 -8.47 8.72 0.13
C PRO A 26 -8.24 10.21 0.34
N GLU A 27 -9.24 11.07 0.12
CA GLU A 27 -9.13 12.51 0.41
C GLU A 27 -8.91 12.74 1.91
N LEU A 28 -9.72 12.10 2.75
CA LEU A 28 -9.61 12.15 4.22
C LEU A 28 -8.28 11.56 4.71
N TYR A 29 -7.82 10.46 4.10
CA TYR A 29 -6.52 9.86 4.38
C TYR A 29 -5.35 10.79 4.02
N LEU A 30 -5.43 11.48 2.88
CA LEU A 30 -4.41 12.44 2.47
C LEU A 30 -4.36 13.64 3.41
N ASP A 31 -5.52 14.10 3.90
CA ASP A 31 -5.59 15.19 4.88
C ASP A 31 -4.95 14.82 6.22
N ASP A 32 -5.17 13.60 6.72
CA ASP A 32 -4.46 13.08 7.90
C ASP A 32 -2.94 12.98 7.65
N CYS A 33 -2.55 12.52 6.45
CA CYS A 33 -1.14 12.39 6.08
C CYS A 33 -0.40 13.73 5.96
N LYS A 34 -1.09 14.83 5.62
CA LYS A 34 -0.50 16.18 5.47
C LYS A 34 0.26 16.62 6.72
N ILE A 35 -0.27 16.29 7.89
CA ILE A 35 0.27 16.74 9.18
C ILE A 35 1.63 16.10 9.46
N ARG A 36 1.87 14.89 8.94
CA ARG A 36 3.03 14.06 9.30
C ARG A 36 4.05 13.87 8.19
N THR A 37 3.74 14.32 6.96
CA THR A 37 4.48 13.93 5.75
C THR A 37 4.92 15.14 4.93
N ARG A 38 6.13 15.07 4.35
CA ARG A 38 6.66 16.08 3.42
C ARG A 38 5.72 16.29 2.23
N SER A 39 5.58 17.54 1.79
CA SER A 39 4.71 17.96 0.68
C SER A 39 4.94 17.17 -0.61
N THR A 40 6.20 16.88 -0.95
CA THR A 40 6.57 16.10 -2.15
C THR A 40 6.06 14.66 -2.09
N THR A 41 6.18 14.01 -0.93
CA THR A 41 5.70 12.63 -0.73
C THR A 41 4.19 12.57 -0.74
N LEU A 42 3.53 13.61 -0.22
CA LEU A 42 2.09 13.75 -0.28
C LEU A 42 1.58 13.94 -1.71
N SER A 43 2.26 14.77 -2.52
CA SER A 43 1.91 14.95 -3.94
C SER A 43 1.99 13.62 -4.68
N ASN A 44 3.10 12.90 -4.53
CA ASN A 44 3.27 11.58 -5.15
C ASN A 44 2.17 10.59 -4.73
N LYS A 45 1.75 10.60 -3.45
CA LYS A 45 0.62 9.80 -2.97
C LYS A 45 -0.68 10.20 -3.66
N LYS A 46 -0.97 11.51 -3.73
CA LYS A 46 -2.18 12.06 -4.36
C LYS A 46 -2.26 11.67 -5.83
N ASP A 47 -1.16 11.84 -6.57
CA ASP A 47 -1.11 11.51 -7.99
C ASP A 47 -1.31 10.01 -8.21
N LEU A 48 -0.68 9.16 -7.41
CA LEU A 48 -0.87 7.71 -7.48
C LEU A 48 -2.32 7.30 -7.27
N ILE A 49 -2.98 7.87 -6.24
CA ILE A 49 -4.39 7.59 -5.92
C ILE A 49 -5.29 8.03 -7.08
N ASN A 50 -5.09 9.25 -7.56
CA ASN A 50 -5.93 9.84 -8.60
C ASN A 50 -5.86 9.08 -9.93
N HIS A 51 -4.66 8.63 -10.31
CA HIS A 51 -4.46 8.00 -11.62
C HIS A 51 -4.62 6.49 -11.58
N LYS A 52 -4.40 5.83 -10.43
CA LYS A 52 -4.42 4.37 -10.34
C LYS A 52 -5.63 3.80 -9.60
N MET A 53 -6.14 4.48 -8.57
CA MET A 53 -7.23 3.94 -7.73
C MET A 53 -8.59 4.52 -8.10
N LEU A 54 -8.69 5.84 -8.19
CA LEU A 54 -9.98 6.51 -8.48
C LEU A 54 -10.63 6.06 -9.79
N PRO A 55 -9.92 5.80 -10.91
CA PRO A 55 -10.58 5.37 -12.15
C PRO A 55 -11.39 4.07 -11.99
N TYR A 56 -11.04 3.24 -11.01
CA TYR A 56 -11.70 1.96 -10.78
C TYR A 56 -12.71 1.98 -9.63
N PHE A 57 -12.38 2.68 -8.53
CA PHE A 57 -13.18 2.59 -7.29
C PHE A 57 -14.03 3.83 -7.00
N LYS A 58 -13.85 4.95 -7.70
CA LYS A 58 -14.45 6.27 -7.36
C LYS A 58 -15.94 6.23 -7.04
N HIS A 59 -16.71 5.40 -7.75
CA HIS A 59 -18.17 5.35 -7.64
C HIS A 59 -18.69 4.19 -6.79
N ILE A 60 -17.81 3.34 -6.27
CA ILE A 60 -18.19 2.18 -5.45
C ILE A 60 -18.23 2.64 -3.99
N ASN A 61 -19.23 2.18 -3.24
CA ASN A 61 -19.26 2.42 -1.79
C ASN A 61 -18.11 1.68 -1.12
N THR A 62 -17.46 2.30 -0.15
CA THR A 62 -16.24 1.75 0.47
C THR A 62 -16.50 0.40 1.14
N ASN A 63 -17.67 0.24 1.76
CA ASN A 63 -18.15 -0.99 2.39
C ASN A 63 -18.45 -2.13 1.40
N GLU A 64 -18.75 -1.82 0.13
CA GLU A 64 -19.05 -2.78 -0.93
C GLU A 64 -17.79 -3.26 -1.68
N ILE A 65 -16.62 -2.70 -1.37
CA ILE A 65 -15.38 -3.12 -2.03
C ILE A 65 -14.99 -4.50 -1.51
N THR A 66 -15.17 -5.51 -2.37
CA THR A 66 -14.77 -6.89 -2.12
C THR A 66 -13.34 -7.19 -2.59
N PRO A 67 -12.71 -8.28 -2.10
CA PRO A 67 -11.41 -8.74 -2.61
C PRO A 67 -11.40 -9.00 -4.12
N ASN A 68 -12.55 -9.37 -4.70
CA ASN A 68 -12.68 -9.57 -6.14
C ASN A 68 -12.54 -8.27 -6.93
N HIS A 69 -13.03 -7.14 -6.40
CA HIS A 69 -12.82 -5.82 -7.00
C HIS A 69 -11.33 -5.46 -7.01
N ILE A 70 -10.62 -5.71 -5.90
CA ILE A 70 -9.17 -5.49 -5.81
C ILE A 70 -8.41 -6.36 -6.80
N ARG A 71 -8.77 -7.65 -6.92
CA ARG A 71 -8.10 -8.57 -7.85
C ARG A 71 -8.30 -8.17 -9.31
N LYS A 72 -9.51 -7.74 -9.69
CA LYS A 72 -9.78 -7.23 -11.05
C LYS A 72 -8.94 -5.98 -11.34
N TRP A 73 -8.85 -5.06 -10.39
CA TRP A 73 -7.99 -3.88 -10.49
C TRP A 73 -6.49 -4.23 -10.56
N GLN A 74 -6.00 -5.17 -9.76
CA GLN A 74 -4.62 -5.65 -9.86
C GLN A 74 -4.34 -6.24 -11.25
N ASN A 75 -5.30 -6.98 -11.82
CA ASN A 75 -5.16 -7.54 -13.17
C ASN A 75 -5.14 -6.46 -14.25
N SER A 76 -5.90 -5.37 -14.12
CA SER A 76 -5.81 -4.25 -15.07
C SER A 76 -4.45 -3.56 -14.98
N LEU A 77 -3.90 -3.36 -13.78
CA LEU A 77 -2.56 -2.78 -13.62
C LEU A 77 -1.44 -3.66 -14.18
N LYS A 78 -1.58 -4.99 -14.08
CA LYS A 78 -0.61 -5.92 -14.68
C LYS A 78 -0.56 -5.84 -16.20
N LYS A 79 -1.68 -5.50 -16.86
CA LYS A 79 -1.72 -5.32 -18.32
C LYS A 79 -0.89 -4.12 -18.79
N GLU A 80 -0.65 -3.15 -17.91
CA GLU A 80 0.19 -1.99 -18.21
C GLU A 80 1.70 -2.25 -18.04
N ASN A 81 2.10 -3.50 -17.80
CA ASN A 81 3.49 -3.97 -17.76
C ASN A 81 4.41 -3.22 -16.76
N TYR A 82 3.85 -2.76 -15.64
CA TYR A 82 4.64 -2.16 -14.56
C TYR A 82 5.56 -3.16 -13.86
N SER A 83 6.64 -2.65 -13.27
CA SER A 83 7.50 -3.46 -12.42
C SER A 83 6.75 -4.00 -11.19
N ASP A 84 7.10 -5.23 -10.79
CA ASP A 84 6.53 -5.89 -9.60
C ASP A 84 6.67 -5.03 -8.33
N THR A 85 7.76 -4.26 -8.22
CA THR A 85 8.00 -3.34 -7.10
C THR A 85 7.00 -2.17 -7.11
N TYR A 86 6.71 -1.60 -8.28
CA TYR A 86 5.74 -0.52 -8.39
C TYR A 86 4.31 -1.02 -8.15
N LEU A 87 3.95 -2.20 -8.67
CA LEU A 87 2.66 -2.85 -8.38
C LEU A 87 2.47 -3.12 -6.88
N LYS A 88 3.53 -3.58 -6.18
CA LYS A 88 3.52 -3.73 -4.72
C LYS A 88 3.36 -2.38 -4.02
N SER A 89 4.04 -1.34 -4.48
CA SER A 89 3.90 0.01 -3.92
C SER A 89 2.45 0.52 -4.04
N ILE A 90 1.84 0.39 -5.23
CA ILE A 90 0.44 0.74 -5.46
C ILE A 90 -0.49 -0.06 -4.55
N HIS A 91 -0.29 -1.37 -4.44
CA HIS A 91 -1.10 -2.22 -3.58
C HIS A 91 -0.97 -1.86 -2.09
N ASN A 92 0.24 -1.57 -1.62
CA ASN A 92 0.47 -1.16 -0.24
C ASN A 92 -0.24 0.16 0.07
N GLN A 93 -0.32 1.08 -0.88
CA GLN A 93 -1.00 2.36 -0.70
C GLN A 93 -2.51 2.16 -0.57
N ILE A 94 -3.14 1.32 -1.39
CA ILE A 94 -4.59 1.05 -1.23
C ILE A 94 -4.87 0.29 0.07
N ALA A 95 -3.99 -0.62 0.47
CA ALA A 95 -4.11 -1.33 1.75
C ALA A 95 -4.01 -0.37 2.94
N ALA A 96 -3.13 0.64 2.88
CA ALA A 96 -3.00 1.68 3.90
C ALA A 96 -4.27 2.55 3.99
N ILE A 97 -4.88 2.89 2.85
CA ILE A 97 -6.15 3.62 2.81
C ILE A 97 -7.27 2.82 3.46
N PHE A 98 -7.38 1.52 3.18
CA PHE A 98 -8.37 0.66 3.85
C PHE A 98 -8.09 0.48 5.34
N ASN A 99 -6.83 0.42 5.76
CA ASN A 99 -6.48 0.39 7.18
C ASN A 99 -6.88 1.69 7.90
N PHE A 100 -6.73 2.84 7.24
CA PHE A 100 -7.24 4.12 7.74
C PHE A 100 -8.77 4.09 7.86
N ALA A 101 -9.47 3.57 6.86
CA ALA A 101 -10.93 3.42 6.90
C ALA A 101 -11.39 2.48 8.03
N ILE A 102 -10.68 1.37 8.29
CA ILE A 102 -10.95 0.49 9.43
C ILE A 102 -10.79 1.26 10.75
N LYS A 103 -9.70 2.01 10.88
CA LYS A 103 -9.34 2.68 12.13
C LYS A 103 -10.28 3.83 12.49
N TYR A 104 -10.75 4.61 11.52
CA TYR A 104 -11.48 5.85 11.78
C TYR A 104 -12.93 5.86 11.29
N TYR A 105 -13.31 4.95 10.40
CA TYR A 105 -14.64 4.91 9.76
C TYR A 105 -15.32 3.55 9.91
N ASN A 106 -14.83 2.71 10.83
CA ASN A 106 -15.43 1.45 11.24
C ASN A 106 -15.68 0.46 10.08
N LEU A 107 -14.80 0.45 9.07
CA LEU A 107 -14.83 -0.57 8.02
C LEU A 107 -14.49 -1.95 8.64
N ASN A 108 -15.29 -2.96 8.35
CA ASN A 108 -15.16 -4.28 8.97
C ASN A 108 -13.90 -5.06 8.54
N VAL A 109 -13.48 -4.91 7.28
CA VAL A 109 -12.42 -5.74 6.71
C VAL A 109 -11.60 -4.97 5.67
N ASN A 110 -10.31 -5.26 5.59
CA ASN A 110 -9.46 -4.76 4.51
C ASN A 110 -9.56 -5.70 3.29
N PRO A 111 -10.26 -5.32 2.21
CA PRO A 111 -10.37 -6.17 1.02
C PRO A 111 -9.03 -6.33 0.30
N ALA A 112 -8.11 -5.37 0.43
CA ALA A 112 -6.80 -5.43 -0.21
C ALA A 112 -5.89 -6.48 0.46
N LEU A 113 -5.93 -6.60 1.80
CA LEU A 113 -5.19 -7.67 2.50
C LEU A 113 -5.68 -9.05 2.07
N ARG A 114 -7.00 -9.25 1.93
CA ARG A 114 -7.59 -10.52 1.49
C ARG A 114 -7.30 -10.86 0.03
N ALA A 115 -7.16 -9.85 -0.84
CA ALA A 115 -6.78 -10.06 -2.24
C ALA A 115 -5.31 -10.48 -2.41
N GLY A 116 -4.47 -10.26 -1.39
CA GLY A 116 -3.08 -10.69 -1.32
C GLY A 116 -2.09 -9.69 -1.90
N ALA A 117 -1.12 -9.30 -1.07
CA ALA A 117 0.14 -8.71 -1.50
C ALA A 117 1.18 -9.84 -1.66
N LYS A 118 2.00 -9.84 -2.71
CA LYS A 118 3.21 -10.69 -2.74
C LYS A 118 4.18 -10.19 -1.67
N VAL A 119 4.08 -10.71 -0.45
CA VAL A 119 5.09 -10.51 0.60
C VAL A 119 6.36 -11.22 0.14
N THR A 120 7.38 -10.45 -0.21
CA THR A 120 8.69 -11.03 -0.58
C THR A 120 9.28 -11.73 0.64
N MET A 121 9.86 -12.92 0.47
CA MET A 121 10.59 -13.65 1.52
C MET A 121 11.60 -12.75 2.27
N ALA A 122 12.23 -11.85 1.54
CA ALA A 122 13.05 -10.73 2.04
C ALA A 122 12.48 -10.05 3.29
N PHE A 123 11.18 -9.70 3.30
CA PHE A 123 10.57 -9.02 4.45
C PHE A 123 10.43 -9.94 5.66
N LYS A 124 10.11 -11.23 5.46
CA LYS A 124 10.06 -12.20 6.56
C LYS A 124 11.43 -12.38 7.22
N ILE A 125 12.48 -12.38 6.41
CA ILE A 125 13.86 -12.44 6.90
C ILE A 125 14.21 -11.15 7.66
N LEU A 126 14.00 -9.97 7.07
CA LEU A 126 14.25 -8.68 7.74
C LEU A 126 13.60 -8.57 9.13
N PHE A 127 12.32 -8.98 9.24
CA PHE A 127 11.60 -8.93 10.52
C PHE A 127 11.96 -10.08 11.47
N GLY A 128 12.22 -11.28 10.95
CA GLY A 128 12.50 -12.46 11.77
C GLY A 128 13.93 -12.52 12.30
N THR A 129 14.89 -11.94 11.59
CA THR A 129 16.31 -11.96 11.95
C THR A 129 16.88 -10.60 12.33
N GLY A 130 16.12 -9.51 12.11
CA GLY A 130 16.53 -8.15 12.49
C GLY A 130 17.61 -7.52 11.59
N ILE A 131 17.84 -8.09 10.41
CA ILE A 131 18.95 -7.70 9.53
C ILE A 131 18.60 -6.44 8.74
N ARG A 132 19.60 -5.66 8.34
CA ARG A 132 19.39 -4.42 7.58
C ARG A 132 19.25 -4.73 6.08
N ARG A 133 18.51 -3.89 5.36
CA ARG A 133 18.32 -4.04 3.90
C ARG A 133 19.64 -4.18 3.13
N GLY A 134 20.69 -3.47 3.54
CA GLY A 134 22.01 -3.53 2.92
C GLY A 134 22.74 -4.86 3.11
N GLU A 135 22.49 -5.56 4.22
CA GLU A 135 23.02 -6.90 4.51
C GLU A 135 22.26 -7.96 3.71
N LEU A 136 20.94 -7.81 3.61
CA LEU A 136 20.10 -8.69 2.80
C LEU A 136 20.45 -8.62 1.30
N LEU A 137 20.78 -7.43 0.78
CA LEU A 137 21.10 -7.24 -0.65
C LEU A 137 22.38 -7.96 -1.08
N THR A 138 23.29 -8.23 -0.14
CA THR A 138 24.56 -8.93 -0.37
C THR A 138 24.51 -10.40 0.01
N LEU A 139 23.36 -10.90 0.49
CA LEU A 139 23.20 -12.28 0.91
C LEU A 139 23.19 -13.21 -0.29
N THR A 140 24.05 -14.23 -0.28
CA THR A 140 24.11 -15.26 -1.31
C THR A 140 23.58 -16.60 -0.78
N PHE A 141 23.25 -17.54 -1.67
CA PHE A 141 22.83 -18.88 -1.25
C PHE A 141 23.88 -19.60 -0.38
N ASN A 142 25.16 -19.30 -0.55
CA ASN A 142 26.26 -19.88 0.22
C ASN A 142 26.28 -19.41 1.69
N ASP A 143 25.58 -18.31 2.01
CA ASP A 143 25.53 -17.75 3.36
C ASP A 143 24.39 -18.36 4.20
N ILE A 144 23.54 -19.21 3.61
CA ILE A 144 22.38 -19.85 4.26
C ILE A 144 22.71 -21.31 4.52
N ASN A 145 22.79 -21.70 5.80
CA ASN A 145 22.95 -23.09 6.21
C ASN A 145 21.60 -23.63 6.71
N LEU A 146 20.94 -24.42 5.86
CA LEU A 146 19.63 -25.01 6.16
C LEU A 146 19.72 -26.16 7.18
N ASP A 147 20.85 -26.87 7.25
CA ASP A 147 21.04 -27.99 8.19
C ASP A 147 21.14 -27.49 9.63
N ASN A 148 21.82 -26.37 9.83
CA ASN A 148 22.01 -25.74 11.14
C ASN A 148 21.01 -24.60 11.43
N ASN A 149 20.09 -24.31 10.50
CA ASN A 149 19.16 -23.17 10.59
C ASN A 149 19.85 -21.82 10.86
N THR A 150 21.05 -21.60 10.30
CA THR A 150 21.82 -20.36 10.49
C THR A 150 21.98 -19.58 9.19
N ILE A 151 22.01 -18.25 9.31
CA ILE A 151 22.31 -17.34 8.20
C ILE A 151 23.54 -16.53 8.61
N ASN A 152 24.61 -16.60 7.83
CA ASN A 152 25.84 -15.87 8.10
C ASN A 152 25.79 -14.49 7.42
N ILE A 153 26.06 -13.43 8.18
CA ILE A 153 25.95 -12.05 7.71
C ILE A 153 27.29 -11.38 7.91
N ASN A 154 28.09 -11.36 6.85
CA ASN A 154 29.46 -10.86 6.86
C ASN A 154 29.69 -9.69 5.89
N LYS A 155 28.66 -9.28 5.14
CA LYS A 155 28.73 -8.25 4.10
C LYS A 155 27.58 -7.26 4.26
N THR A 156 27.88 -5.99 3.98
CA THR A 156 26.90 -4.91 4.00
C THR A 156 27.09 -4.04 2.76
N TYR A 157 26.03 -3.88 1.97
CA TYR A 157 26.05 -2.96 0.83
C TYR A 157 26.04 -1.49 1.28
N THR A 158 27.10 -0.75 0.95
CA THR A 158 27.15 0.71 1.01
C THR A 158 27.29 1.27 -0.40
N LYS A 159 26.48 2.27 -0.73
CA LYS A 159 26.41 2.92 -2.06
C LYS A 159 27.77 3.42 -2.59
N TRP A 160 28.75 3.62 -1.70
CA TRP A 160 30.14 3.98 -2.03
C TRP A 160 30.88 2.91 -2.87
N MET A 161 30.46 1.65 -2.82
CA MET A 161 31.10 0.55 -3.57
C MET A 161 30.77 0.55 -5.08
N GLU A 162 29.72 1.26 -5.54
CA GLU A 162 29.41 1.38 -6.98
C GLU A 162 30.42 2.25 -7.74
N LEU A 163 31.20 3.10 -7.05
CA LEU A 163 32.17 4.00 -7.68
C LEU A 163 33.56 3.36 -7.88
N ILE A 164 33.73 2.08 -7.51
CA ILE A 164 35.01 1.36 -7.54
C ILE A 164 34.97 0.17 -8.53
N LEU A 165 33.85 -0.07 -9.21
CA LEU A 165 33.68 -1.06 -10.28
C LEU A 165 33.42 -0.38 -11.62
#